data_AF-A0AAV2DGI3-F1
#
_entry.id   AF-A0AAV2DGI3-F1
#
_cell.length_a   1.000
_cell.length_b   1.000
_cell.length_c   1.000
_cell.angle_alpha   90.00
_cell.angle_beta   90.00
_cell.angle_gamma   90.00
#
_symmetry.space_group_name_H-M   'P 1'
#
loop_
_entity.id
_entity.type
_entity.pdbx_description
1 polymer ?
#
loop_
_entity_poly.entity_id
_entity_poly.type
_entity_poly.pdbx_seq_one_letter_code
_entity_poly.pdbx_strand_id
1 'polypeptide(L)'
;MIRREANTMNHLPERVWKVKALIPFQLWNSAGIARIPYFPSRRLLKMGSERSVPMTKLRAFFCVSSRQNRELTFAASGRFSFSAGLKPAFLIPKAALCLIYCLPVLLTVAPLNIRVANTKAHYHEAMENPKNLEEGLAHRESLGSAEKQNEVSEHPEAEEKEEQQPEKQKSKRVATLDVFRGLTVVLMILVDDAGESYPQINHSPWNGCRLADFVMPFFLFIVGMAIALALKRVPKKRDAVRRILTRTLKLLFWGVLLQGGYSHAPSDLAYGVDMKLIRWCGILQRIALVYMIVALIETFTIKHRQKILNPGHFSIFTAYRWQWLGGFVSFLVYMITTFALYVPDWSFVNHDEKKRYMVNCGMRGHLGPACNAVGHVDRAVWGVNHLYGGPEWRRLKACTVSAPRSGDLRDDAPAWCHGPFEPEGLLSSISAILSGTIGIHYGHVLIHFKENSERLKQWVSMAVGLLIIAIILHFTDAIPMNKQLYSFSYVCFTGGAAGLVFSGFYILIDMWGWRIPFLFLEWIGMNAMLVYVMAAQGIFEGFINGWFYKSPDNTLVYWIQDHVFNDVWKSERVGTLLYVIFAQITFWAVVSGVLHKLGIYWKL
;
A
#
# COMPACT_ATOMS: atom_id res chain seq x y z
N MET A 1 -61.02 -35.98 6.13
CA MET A 1 -60.96 -34.59 5.61
C MET A 1 -60.46 -33.72 6.76
N ILE A 2 -59.25 -33.12 6.69
CA ILE A 2 -58.68 -32.17 7.70
C ILE A 2 -58.38 -32.83 9.09
N ARG A 3 -57.20 -32.74 9.74
CA ARG A 3 -55.83 -32.28 9.36
C ARG A 3 -54.77 -33.04 10.21
N ARG A 4 -53.52 -33.10 9.73
CA ARG A 4 -52.35 -33.82 10.30
C ARG A 4 -51.67 -33.10 11.49
N GLU A 5 -51.13 -33.79 12.52
CA GLU A 5 -49.78 -34.45 12.66
C GLU A 5 -48.58 -33.51 12.43
N ALA A 6 -47.40 -33.60 13.08
CA ALA A 6 -46.88 -34.19 14.35
C ALA A 6 -45.39 -33.66 14.54
N ASN A 7 -44.51 -34.04 15.48
CA ASN A 7 -44.53 -35.03 16.58
C ASN A 7 -43.53 -34.68 17.73
N THR A 8 -43.44 -35.56 18.73
CA THR A 8 -42.48 -35.72 19.87
C THR A 8 -40.99 -35.89 19.47
N MET A 9 -39.95 -35.74 20.31
CA MET A 9 -39.64 -36.49 21.57
C MET A 9 -38.54 -35.83 22.46
N ASN A 10 -38.41 -36.28 23.72
CA ASN A 10 -37.37 -35.91 24.71
C ASN A 10 -36.64 -37.16 25.25
N HIS A 11 -35.34 -37.05 25.61
CA HIS A 11 -34.73 -37.42 26.93
C HIS A 11 -33.19 -37.60 26.89
N LEU A 12 -32.46 -36.80 27.69
CA LEU A 12 -31.34 -37.11 28.64
C LEU A 12 -30.15 -38.05 28.25
N PRO A 13 -29.01 -38.07 29.01
CA PRO A 13 -28.61 -37.22 30.15
C PRO A 13 -27.25 -36.48 29.96
N GLU A 14 -26.81 -35.77 31.00
CA GLU A 14 -25.54 -35.03 31.06
C GLU A 14 -24.27 -35.91 31.02
N ARG A 15 -23.10 -35.29 30.74
CA ARG A 15 -21.81 -35.82 31.21
C ARG A 15 -20.84 -34.71 31.64
N VAL A 16 -20.34 -34.84 32.87
CA VAL A 16 -19.49 -33.85 33.56
C VAL A 16 -18.06 -33.83 33.02
N TRP A 17 -17.50 -32.63 32.84
CA TRP A 17 -16.05 -32.39 32.93
C TRP A 17 -15.74 -31.19 33.84
N LYS A 18 -15.20 -31.47 35.02
CA LYS A 18 -14.68 -30.44 35.95
C LYS A 18 -13.24 -30.10 35.57
N VAL A 19 -12.97 -28.86 35.16
CA VAL A 19 -11.64 -28.27 35.25
C VAL A 19 -11.64 -27.33 36.45
N LYS A 20 -10.73 -27.54 37.40
CA LYS A 20 -10.68 -26.75 38.65
C LYS A 20 -10.20 -25.33 38.36
N ALA A 21 -10.96 -24.34 38.82
CA ALA A 21 -10.39 -23.02 39.08
C ALA A 21 -9.41 -23.13 40.25
N LEU A 22 -8.20 -22.58 40.07
CA LEU A 22 -7.25 -22.31 41.14
C LEU A 22 -6.72 -20.88 40.93
N ILE A 23 -7.07 -20.01 41.87
CA ILE A 23 -6.54 -18.66 42.03
C ILE A 23 -5.93 -18.65 43.45
N PRO A 24 -4.64 -18.29 43.58
CA PRO A 24 -4.38 -17.03 44.26
C PRO A 24 -3.76 -15.95 43.36
N PHE A 25 -4.20 -14.73 43.60
CA PHE A 25 -3.50 -13.49 43.26
C PHE A 25 -2.05 -13.52 43.78
N GLN A 26 -1.05 -13.21 42.94
CA GLN A 26 -0.11 -12.08 43.12
C GLN A 26 1.05 -12.08 42.09
N LEU A 27 1.56 -10.87 41.81
CA LEU A 27 2.89 -10.58 41.26
C LEU A 27 3.32 -11.28 39.95
N TRP A 28 2.85 -10.74 38.81
CA TRP A 28 3.81 -10.34 37.77
C TRP A 28 3.40 -8.99 37.20
N ASN A 29 4.31 -8.02 37.27
CA ASN A 29 4.08 -6.63 36.85
C ASN A 29 5.06 -6.27 35.72
N SER A 30 4.64 -5.34 34.87
CA SER A 30 5.52 -4.48 34.05
C SER A 30 6.53 -5.12 33.08
N ALA A 31 6.01 -5.64 31.95
CA ALA A 31 6.61 -5.46 30.62
C ALA A 31 5.48 -5.49 29.58
N GLY A 32 5.40 -4.61 28.57
CA GLY A 32 6.32 -3.53 28.20
C GLY A 32 6.52 -3.53 26.68
N ILE A 33 5.50 -3.10 25.93
CA ILE A 33 5.50 -3.16 24.46
C ILE A 33 6.53 -2.17 23.92
N ALA A 34 7.68 -2.70 23.48
CA ALA A 34 8.77 -1.92 22.92
C ALA A 34 9.06 -2.41 21.50
N ARG A 35 8.59 -1.68 20.49
CA ARG A 35 9.22 -1.75 19.17
C ARG A 35 10.61 -1.10 19.27
N ILE A 36 11.61 -1.76 18.70
CA ILE A 36 13.02 -1.36 18.79
C ILE A 36 13.19 0.07 18.26
N PRO A 37 13.68 1.03 19.06
CA PRO A 37 14.17 2.29 18.52
C PRO A 37 15.54 2.06 17.87
N TYR A 38 15.70 2.48 16.61
CA TYR A 38 17.03 2.59 16.00
C TYR A 38 17.85 3.63 16.80
N PHE A 39 18.82 3.16 17.59
CA PHE A 39 19.64 3.99 18.48
C PHE A 39 20.63 4.85 17.68
N PRO A 40 20.50 6.19 17.66
CA PRO A 40 21.46 7.04 16.96
C PRO A 40 22.76 7.15 17.77
N SER A 41 23.85 6.64 17.18
CA SER A 41 25.28 6.95 17.42
C SER A 41 25.70 7.36 18.85
N ARG A 42 26.55 6.52 19.48
CA ARG A 42 27.27 6.81 20.74
C ARG A 42 27.81 8.25 20.80
N ARG A 43 27.29 9.09 21.71
CA ARG A 43 27.94 10.35 22.08
C ARG A 43 28.81 10.14 23.32
N LEU A 44 30.10 10.42 23.18
CA LEU A 44 31.10 10.28 24.25
C LEU A 44 30.71 11.10 25.49
N LEU A 45 30.59 10.44 26.64
CA LEU A 45 30.57 11.10 27.95
C LEU A 45 31.95 11.71 28.20
N LYS A 46 32.10 13.02 27.97
CA LYS A 46 33.22 13.77 28.52
C LYS A 46 33.08 13.78 30.05
N MET A 47 34.12 13.34 30.75
CA MET A 47 34.26 13.61 32.19
C MET A 47 34.27 15.12 32.42
N GLY A 48 33.54 15.58 33.44
CA GLY A 48 33.47 16.98 33.87
C GLY A 48 33.53 17.06 35.39
N SER A 49 34.34 18.00 35.89
CA SER A 49 34.74 18.16 37.29
C SER A 49 33.64 17.99 38.34
N GLU A 50 34.03 17.30 39.41
CA GLU A 50 33.84 17.71 40.82
C GLU A 50 32.48 18.25 41.28
N ARG A 51 31.84 17.49 42.17
CA ARG A 51 31.61 17.96 43.55
C ARG A 51 31.52 16.78 44.52
N SER A 52 31.92 17.05 45.76
CA SER A 52 32.05 16.08 46.86
C SER A 52 30.83 16.05 47.77
N VAL A 53 30.61 14.92 48.46
CA VAL A 53 30.03 14.74 49.82
C VAL A 53 29.98 13.21 50.10
N PRO A 54 30.16 12.71 51.35
CA PRO A 54 30.82 11.41 51.56
C PRO A 54 29.93 10.23 52.01
N MET A 55 30.55 9.05 52.12
CA MET A 55 29.99 7.78 52.65
C MET A 55 29.31 7.90 54.02
N THR A 56 28.37 6.99 54.33
CA THR A 56 28.23 6.43 55.69
C THR A 56 27.51 5.06 55.72
N LYS A 57 28.03 4.14 56.55
CA LYS A 57 27.37 2.96 57.20
C LYS A 57 26.53 2.00 56.32
N LEU A 58 26.88 0.74 56.03
CA LEU A 58 27.47 -0.39 56.80
C LEU A 58 26.48 -1.16 57.71
N ARG A 59 25.95 -2.28 57.19
CA ARG A 59 25.51 -3.57 57.82
C ARG A 59 24.76 -4.37 56.72
N ALA A 60 25.16 -5.53 56.20
CA ALA A 60 25.72 -6.78 56.75
C ALA A 60 24.67 -7.73 57.35
N PHE A 61 24.40 -8.86 56.67
CA PHE A 61 23.87 -10.10 57.26
C PHE A 61 24.37 -11.35 56.49
N PHE A 62 24.32 -12.50 57.16
CA PHE A 62 25.04 -13.77 56.91
C PHE A 62 24.61 -14.55 55.63
N CYS A 63 25.53 -15.17 54.87
CA CYS A 63 26.17 -16.52 55.01
C CYS A 63 25.27 -17.65 54.41
N VAL A 64 25.73 -18.65 53.64
CA VAL A 64 26.70 -19.75 53.90
C VAL A 64 27.34 -20.20 52.54
N SER A 65 28.68 -20.18 52.35
CA SER A 65 29.66 -21.30 52.44
C SER A 65 29.34 -22.55 51.59
N SER A 66 30.22 -23.18 50.76
CA SER A 66 31.61 -22.97 50.27
C SER A 66 31.75 -23.72 48.91
N ARG A 67 32.88 -24.11 48.27
CA ARG A 67 34.35 -24.20 48.54
C ARG A 67 35.07 -24.24 47.16
N GLN A 68 36.00 -23.33 46.85
CA GLN A 68 37.47 -23.50 46.88
C GLN A 68 38.15 -24.39 45.81
N ASN A 69 38.84 -23.72 44.88
CA ASN A 69 40.06 -24.06 44.10
C ASN A 69 40.39 -25.53 43.72
N ARG A 70 40.74 -25.75 42.44
CA ARG A 70 42.16 -25.75 41.97
C ARG A 70 42.30 -25.81 40.44
N GLU A 71 43.43 -25.32 39.95
CA GLU A 71 43.98 -25.60 38.62
C GLU A 71 44.70 -26.97 38.63
N LEU A 72 44.78 -27.66 37.49
CA LEU A 72 46.08 -27.98 36.85
C LEU A 72 45.95 -28.58 35.44
N THR A 73 47.09 -28.66 34.74
CA THR A 73 47.32 -29.03 33.34
C THR A 73 47.27 -30.53 33.02
N PHE A 74 46.94 -30.83 31.76
CA PHE A 74 47.40 -31.95 30.90
C PHE A 74 48.30 -33.05 31.50
N ALA A 75 47.92 -34.33 31.31
CA ALA A 75 48.71 -35.32 30.56
C ALA A 75 47.89 -36.60 30.24
N ALA A 76 48.34 -37.37 29.24
CA ALA A 76 47.59 -38.47 28.61
C ALA A 76 47.57 -39.82 29.37
N SER A 77 46.50 -40.62 29.21
CA SER A 77 46.53 -41.94 28.51
C SER A 77 45.27 -42.80 28.76
N GLY A 78 44.95 -43.74 27.83
CA GLY A 78 44.21 -44.97 28.15
C GLY A 78 42.76 -45.19 27.63
N ARG A 79 42.65 -45.90 26.50
CA ARG A 79 41.56 -46.84 26.10
C ARG A 79 40.08 -46.38 25.97
N PHE A 80 39.63 -46.34 24.71
CA PHE A 80 38.37 -46.88 24.17
C PHE A 80 37.12 -47.06 25.07
N SER A 81 36.04 -46.38 24.68
CA SER A 81 34.77 -47.05 24.36
C SER A 81 34.03 -46.27 23.26
N PHE A 82 33.19 -46.93 22.46
CA PHE A 82 32.57 -46.36 21.25
C PHE A 82 31.04 -46.51 21.33
N SER A 83 30.27 -45.42 21.28
CA SER A 83 28.81 -45.51 21.20
C SER A 83 28.13 -44.30 20.54
N ALA A 84 27.23 -44.62 19.60
CA ALA A 84 26.05 -43.88 19.13
C ALA A 84 26.05 -42.34 19.21
N GLY A 85 26.28 -41.72 18.05
CA GLY A 85 26.26 -40.28 17.85
C GLY A 85 24.91 -39.55 18.05
N LEU A 86 25.04 -38.24 18.29
CA LEU A 86 23.98 -37.27 18.04
C LEU A 86 24.20 -36.60 16.68
N LYS A 87 23.13 -36.47 15.90
CA LYS A 87 23.10 -35.58 14.72
C LYS A 87 22.93 -34.13 15.20
N PRO A 88 23.52 -33.12 14.52
CA PRO A 88 23.15 -31.73 14.75
C PRO A 88 21.68 -31.53 14.37
N ALA A 89 20.84 -31.23 15.35
CA ALA A 89 19.45 -30.89 15.10
C ALA A 89 19.38 -29.50 14.44
N PHE A 90 19.08 -29.46 13.14
CA PHE A 90 18.68 -28.22 12.48
C PHE A 90 17.37 -27.74 13.11
N LEU A 91 17.45 -26.80 14.07
CA LEU A 91 16.28 -26.06 14.53
C LEU A 91 15.79 -25.20 13.36
N ILE A 92 14.77 -25.69 12.67
CA ILE A 92 13.97 -24.86 11.76
C ILE A 92 13.36 -23.75 12.63
N PRO A 93 13.65 -22.46 12.37
CA PRO A 93 13.11 -21.37 13.19
C PRO A 93 11.58 -21.37 13.11
N LYS A 94 10.90 -21.03 14.21
CA LYS A 94 9.43 -21.10 14.30
C LYS A 94 8.73 -20.27 13.21
N ALA A 95 9.37 -19.20 12.71
CA ALA A 95 8.91 -18.42 11.55
C ALA A 95 8.85 -19.23 10.24
N ALA A 96 9.79 -20.15 10.01
CA ALA A 96 9.79 -21.02 8.84
C ALA A 96 8.71 -22.12 8.96
N LEU A 97 8.44 -22.65 10.15
CA LEU A 97 7.22 -23.45 10.37
C LEU A 97 5.96 -22.60 10.10
N CYS A 98 5.90 -21.38 10.61
CA CYS A 98 4.76 -20.49 10.39
C CYS A 98 4.50 -20.24 8.90
N LEU A 99 5.53 -20.08 8.06
CA LEU A 99 5.34 -20.00 6.60
C LEU A 99 4.88 -21.31 5.98
N ILE A 100 5.40 -22.46 6.41
CA ILE A 100 4.96 -23.79 5.92
C ILE A 100 3.47 -24.05 6.24
N TYR A 101 2.95 -23.57 7.38
CA TYR A 101 1.54 -23.73 7.75
C TYR A 101 0.63 -22.59 7.28
N CYS A 102 1.09 -21.33 7.26
CA CYS A 102 0.27 -20.19 6.85
C CYS A 102 0.24 -19.98 5.34
N LEU A 103 1.30 -20.27 4.58
CA LEU A 103 1.28 -20.07 3.12
C LEU A 103 0.20 -20.93 2.42
N PRO A 104 -0.04 -22.21 2.81
CA PRO A 104 -1.22 -22.95 2.35
C PRO A 104 -2.55 -22.30 2.76
N VAL A 105 -2.67 -21.77 3.98
CA VAL A 105 -3.90 -21.11 4.47
C VAL A 105 -4.18 -19.82 3.68
N LEU A 106 -3.16 -18.99 3.41
CA LEU A 106 -3.26 -17.83 2.51
C LEU A 106 -3.72 -18.22 1.09
N LEU A 107 -3.35 -19.40 0.61
CA LEU A 107 -3.72 -19.90 -0.73
C LEU A 107 -5.08 -20.61 -0.78
N THR A 108 -5.59 -21.12 0.35
CA THR A 108 -6.82 -21.94 0.41
C THR A 108 -8.06 -21.21 0.93
N VAL A 109 -7.92 -20.22 1.81
CA VAL A 109 -9.07 -19.55 2.46
C VAL A 109 -9.87 -18.64 1.52
N ALA A 110 -9.30 -18.24 0.38
CA ALA A 110 -10.04 -17.57 -0.69
C ALA A 110 -9.54 -18.00 -2.08
N PRO A 111 -10.41 -18.11 -3.11
CA PRO A 111 -9.99 -18.36 -4.49
C PRO A 111 -9.23 -17.16 -5.06
N LEU A 112 -7.92 -17.14 -4.83
CA LEU A 112 -6.96 -16.25 -5.45
C LEU A 112 -6.81 -16.65 -6.93
N ASN A 113 -7.10 -15.73 -7.85
CA ASN A 113 -7.00 -16.01 -9.29
C ASN A 113 -5.53 -15.87 -9.73
N ILE A 114 -4.69 -16.82 -9.32
CA ILE A 114 -3.35 -17.03 -9.88
C ILE A 114 -3.52 -17.47 -11.33
N ARG A 115 -3.39 -16.52 -12.26
CA ARG A 115 -3.52 -16.83 -13.68
C ARG A 115 -2.15 -17.15 -14.26
N VAL A 116 -1.82 -18.44 -14.31
CA VAL A 116 -0.69 -18.95 -15.11
C VAL A 116 -1.05 -18.76 -16.58
N ALA A 117 -0.28 -17.93 -17.29
CA ALA A 117 -0.36 -17.81 -18.74
C ALA A 117 0.55 -18.86 -19.38
N ASN A 118 -0.02 -19.80 -20.14
CA ASN A 118 0.76 -20.82 -20.85
C ASN A 118 1.41 -20.21 -22.11
N THR A 119 2.53 -19.52 -21.93
CA THR A 119 3.25 -18.80 -22.99
C THR A 119 4.43 -19.61 -23.54
N LYS A 120 4.13 -20.56 -24.44
CA LYS A 120 5.07 -20.88 -25.53
C LYS A 120 4.89 -19.86 -26.67
N ALA A 121 5.97 -19.63 -27.42
CA ALA A 121 6.10 -18.69 -28.55
C ALA A 121 5.83 -17.21 -28.24
N HIS A 122 6.89 -16.43 -27.97
CA HIS A 122 6.98 -14.99 -28.31
C HIS A 122 8.42 -14.40 -28.13
N TYR A 123 9.47 -15.05 -28.65
CA TYR A 123 10.86 -14.53 -28.53
C TYR A 123 11.81 -14.74 -29.73
N HIS A 124 11.37 -15.37 -30.82
CA HIS A 124 12.27 -15.70 -31.95
C HIS A 124 12.15 -14.80 -33.20
N GLU A 125 11.23 -13.84 -33.22
CA GLU A 125 10.80 -13.11 -34.42
C GLU A 125 11.08 -11.60 -34.31
N ALA A 126 12.26 -11.24 -33.78
CA ALA A 126 12.59 -9.85 -33.45
C ALA A 126 14.06 -9.46 -33.73
N MET A 127 14.85 -10.29 -34.41
CA MET A 127 16.26 -9.99 -34.73
C MET A 127 16.69 -10.35 -36.16
N GLU A 128 15.78 -10.67 -37.09
CA GLU A 128 16.17 -11.09 -38.44
C GLU A 128 15.15 -10.74 -39.54
N ASN A 129 15.00 -9.45 -39.89
CA ASN A 129 14.77 -9.00 -41.27
C ASN A 129 15.00 -7.47 -41.45
N PRO A 130 16.13 -7.02 -42.03
CA PRO A 130 16.41 -5.61 -42.27
C PRO A 130 16.05 -5.14 -43.69
N LYS A 131 14.85 -5.47 -44.19
CA LYS A 131 14.29 -4.92 -45.44
C LYS A 131 12.82 -4.54 -45.26
N ASN A 132 12.54 -3.23 -45.35
CA ASN A 132 11.28 -2.56 -45.75
C ASN A 132 11.33 -1.08 -45.31
N LEU A 133 12.26 -0.30 -45.88
CA LEU A 133 12.45 1.13 -45.57
C LEU A 133 12.37 2.05 -46.81
N GLU A 134 12.08 1.52 -48.00
CA GLU A 134 12.08 2.30 -49.25
C GLU A 134 10.70 2.42 -49.93
N GLU A 135 9.75 1.52 -49.67
CA GLU A 135 8.41 1.55 -50.30
C GLU A 135 7.44 2.61 -49.71
N GLY A 136 7.88 3.40 -48.74
CA GLY A 136 7.04 4.39 -48.03
C GLY A 136 6.94 5.78 -48.67
N LEU A 137 7.69 6.06 -49.75
CA LEU A 137 7.90 7.43 -50.25
C LEU A 137 7.39 7.71 -51.68
N ALA A 138 6.98 6.69 -52.43
CA ALA A 138 6.64 6.82 -53.86
C ALA A 138 5.15 7.10 -54.17
N HIS A 139 4.34 7.52 -53.20
CA HIS A 139 2.87 7.61 -53.38
C HIS A 139 2.26 8.99 -53.02
N ARG A 140 2.91 10.10 -53.40
CA ARG A 140 2.31 11.45 -53.27
C ARG A 140 2.59 12.45 -54.39
N GLU A 141 2.96 12.01 -55.59
CA GLU A 141 3.12 12.89 -56.76
C GLU A 141 2.47 12.29 -58.02
N SER A 142 1.20 12.64 -58.25
CA SER A 142 0.57 12.78 -59.59
C SER A 142 -0.92 13.13 -59.43
N LEU A 143 -1.26 14.39 -59.71
CA LEU A 143 -2.63 14.84 -59.96
C LEU A 143 -2.61 15.43 -61.38
N GLY A 144 -3.12 14.69 -62.38
CA GLY A 144 -3.00 15.13 -63.77
C GLY A 144 -3.61 14.22 -64.84
N SER A 145 -4.85 14.55 -65.21
CA SER A 145 -5.38 14.44 -66.60
C SER A 145 -5.75 13.07 -67.20
N ALA A 146 -6.51 13.19 -68.31
CA ALA A 146 -6.91 12.19 -69.32
C ALA A 146 -8.16 11.33 -69.05
N GLU A 147 -9.14 11.49 -69.94
CA GLU A 147 -10.34 10.65 -70.11
C GLU A 147 -10.03 9.41 -70.96
N LYS A 148 -10.80 8.31 -70.79
CA LYS A 148 -11.58 7.73 -71.91
C LYS A 148 -12.61 6.68 -71.46
N GLN A 149 -13.36 6.17 -72.44
CA GLN A 149 -14.66 5.51 -72.30
C GLN A 149 -14.60 4.00 -72.64
N ASN A 150 -15.70 3.29 -72.30
CA ASN A 150 -16.08 1.94 -72.77
C ASN A 150 -15.19 0.77 -72.27
N GLU A 151 -15.64 -0.50 -72.24
CA GLU A 151 -16.91 -1.11 -72.71
C GLU A 151 -17.38 -2.26 -71.79
N VAL A 152 -18.47 -2.95 -72.15
CA VAL A 152 -19.12 -4.00 -71.32
C VAL A 152 -18.82 -5.42 -71.84
N SER A 153 -18.65 -6.39 -70.94
CA SER A 153 -18.91 -7.81 -71.23
C SER A 153 -19.23 -8.62 -69.95
N GLU A 154 -20.09 -9.63 -70.12
CA GLU A 154 -20.45 -10.68 -69.15
C GLU A 154 -19.53 -11.92 -69.39
N HIS A 155 -19.44 -12.97 -68.57
CA HIS A 155 -20.25 -13.48 -67.44
C HIS A 155 -19.30 -14.24 -66.44
N PRO A 156 -19.75 -15.05 -65.44
CA PRO A 156 -18.98 -15.24 -64.20
C PRO A 156 -18.18 -16.54 -64.08
N GLU A 157 -17.09 -16.50 -63.30
CA GLU A 157 -16.52 -17.65 -62.58
C GLU A 157 -16.84 -17.56 -61.08
N ALA A 158 -16.95 -18.71 -60.41
CA ALA A 158 -17.44 -18.80 -59.03
C ALA A 158 -16.29 -18.96 -58.03
N GLU A 159 -15.78 -17.86 -57.47
CA GLU A 159 -14.83 -17.91 -56.35
C GLU A 159 -15.53 -18.32 -55.04
N GLU A 160 -15.03 -19.38 -54.41
CA GLU A 160 -15.42 -19.78 -53.05
C GLU A 160 -14.94 -18.74 -52.04
N LYS A 161 -15.89 -18.09 -51.35
CA LYS A 161 -15.58 -17.18 -50.26
C LYS A 161 -15.23 -17.95 -49.00
N GLU A 162 -13.94 -18.18 -48.76
CA GLU A 162 -13.45 -18.58 -47.44
C GLU A 162 -13.96 -17.59 -46.38
N GLU A 163 -14.76 -18.10 -45.44
CA GLU A 163 -15.35 -17.29 -44.38
C GLU A 163 -14.30 -16.97 -43.30
N GLN A 164 -13.43 -16.00 -43.58
CA GLN A 164 -12.35 -15.58 -42.68
C GLN A 164 -12.91 -15.12 -41.32
N GLN A 165 -12.84 -16.03 -40.34
CA GLN A 165 -13.27 -15.75 -38.98
C GLN A 165 -12.47 -14.58 -38.40
N PRO A 166 -13.13 -13.54 -37.85
CA PRO A 166 -12.43 -12.35 -37.40
C PRO A 166 -11.50 -12.68 -36.23
N GLU A 167 -10.19 -12.56 -36.48
CA GLU A 167 -9.15 -12.71 -35.45
C GLU A 167 -9.49 -11.88 -34.21
N LYS A 168 -9.55 -12.54 -33.05
CA LYS A 168 -9.75 -11.86 -31.76
C LYS A 168 -8.48 -11.12 -31.37
N GLN A 169 -8.29 -9.92 -31.94
CA GLN A 169 -7.21 -8.98 -31.60
C GLN A 169 -6.99 -8.94 -30.08
N LYS A 170 -5.90 -9.57 -29.64
CA LYS A 170 -5.54 -9.64 -28.22
C LYS A 170 -5.23 -8.22 -27.76
N SER A 171 -6.10 -7.65 -26.91
CA SER A 171 -6.02 -6.24 -26.53
C SER A 171 -4.61 -5.88 -26.02
N LYS A 172 -3.90 -5.01 -26.76
CA LYS A 172 -2.57 -4.54 -26.36
C LYS A 172 -2.64 -3.94 -24.94
N ARG A 173 -1.70 -4.37 -24.08
CA ARG A 173 -1.59 -3.90 -22.70
C ARG A 173 -0.91 -2.53 -22.69
N VAL A 174 -1.38 -1.62 -21.84
CA VAL A 174 -0.87 -0.23 -21.77
C VAL A 174 0.38 -0.23 -20.89
N ALA A 175 1.56 -0.23 -21.50
CA ALA A 175 2.84 -0.37 -20.79
C ALA A 175 3.04 0.75 -19.76
N THR A 176 2.73 2.01 -20.12
CA THR A 176 2.78 3.17 -19.22
C THR A 176 1.94 3.00 -17.94
N LEU A 177 0.78 2.33 -18.00
CA LEU A 177 -0.06 2.11 -16.81
C LEU A 177 0.54 1.05 -15.87
N ASP A 178 1.23 0.05 -16.40
CA ASP A 178 1.99 -0.90 -15.60
C ASP A 178 3.26 -0.27 -15.05
N VAL A 179 4.01 0.52 -15.83
CA VAL A 179 5.20 1.25 -15.35
C VAL A 179 4.88 2.28 -14.26
N PHE A 180 3.84 3.11 -14.42
CA PHE A 180 3.46 4.08 -13.38
C PHE A 180 3.03 3.39 -12.07
N ARG A 181 2.37 2.23 -12.19
CA ARG A 181 2.08 1.35 -11.04
C ARG A 181 3.33 0.73 -10.43
N GLY A 182 4.33 0.36 -11.25
CA GLY A 182 5.65 -0.07 -10.80
C GLY A 182 6.38 0.99 -10.01
N LEU A 183 6.44 2.23 -10.54
CA LEU A 183 7.01 3.37 -9.82
C LEU A 183 6.33 3.57 -8.47
N THR A 184 4.99 3.48 -8.41
CA THR A 184 4.24 3.69 -7.16
C THR A 184 4.58 2.62 -6.10
N VAL A 185 4.82 1.36 -6.52
CA VAL A 185 5.30 0.28 -5.64
C VAL A 185 6.76 0.46 -5.22
N VAL A 186 7.64 0.88 -6.13
CA VAL A 186 9.04 1.17 -5.82
C VAL A 186 9.16 2.36 -4.86
N LEU A 187 8.31 3.38 -5.04
CA LEU A 187 8.24 4.55 -4.18
C LEU A 187 7.75 4.18 -2.77
N MET A 188 6.78 3.28 -2.65
CA MET A 188 6.30 2.72 -1.39
C MET A 188 7.46 2.05 -0.61
N ILE A 189 8.16 1.08 -1.21
CA ILE A 189 9.32 0.42 -0.58
C ILE A 189 10.37 1.47 -0.15
N LEU A 190 10.68 2.43 -1.03
CA LEU A 190 11.65 3.48 -0.74
C LEU A 190 11.25 4.35 0.47
N VAL A 191 9.98 4.67 0.65
CA VAL A 191 9.53 5.56 1.73
C VAL A 191 9.27 4.84 3.04
N ASP A 192 8.86 3.57 2.98
CA ASP A 192 8.63 2.74 4.16
C ASP A 192 9.99 2.44 4.86
N ASP A 193 11.00 2.01 4.10
CA ASP A 193 12.30 1.57 4.66
C ASP A 193 13.33 2.71 4.82
N ALA A 194 13.49 3.62 3.84
CA ALA A 194 14.46 4.73 3.95
C ALA A 194 13.88 5.98 4.65
N GLY A 195 12.57 6.00 4.93
CA GLY A 195 11.86 7.19 5.42
C GLY A 195 12.34 7.69 6.77
N GLU A 196 12.68 6.84 7.74
CA GLU A 196 13.10 7.30 9.07
C GLU A 196 14.46 8.04 9.03
N SER A 197 15.39 7.57 8.20
CA SER A 197 16.67 8.24 7.97
C SER A 197 16.51 9.63 7.36
N TYR A 198 15.56 9.79 6.41
CA TYR A 198 15.36 10.98 5.58
C TYR A 198 13.96 11.58 5.75
N PRO A 199 13.77 12.58 6.64
CA PRO A 199 12.47 13.21 6.88
C PRO A 199 11.79 13.77 5.63
N GLN A 200 12.53 14.16 4.60
CA GLN A 200 12.01 14.65 3.31
C GLN A 200 11.37 13.54 2.46
N ILE A 201 11.85 12.30 2.60
CA ILE A 201 11.28 11.11 1.95
C ILE A 201 10.00 10.68 2.69
N ASN A 202 10.05 10.69 4.02
CA ASN A 202 8.97 10.32 4.92
C ASN A 202 7.70 11.20 4.80
N HIS A 203 6.58 10.77 5.37
CA HIS A 203 5.32 11.52 5.48
C HIS A 203 5.49 12.89 6.16
N SER A 204 4.64 13.85 5.81
CA SER A 204 4.51 15.07 6.63
C SER A 204 3.76 14.80 7.94
N PRO A 205 4.23 15.32 9.10
CA PRO A 205 3.55 15.13 10.39
C PRO A 205 2.10 15.64 10.46
N TRP A 206 1.74 16.66 9.68
CA TRP A 206 0.36 17.14 9.56
C TRP A 206 0.09 17.84 8.22
N ASN A 207 0.45 19.13 8.12
CA ASN A 207 0.29 19.93 6.90
C ASN A 207 1.53 19.84 6.00
N GLY A 208 1.36 20.12 4.71
CA GLY A 208 2.36 19.96 3.65
C GLY A 208 2.29 18.58 2.98
N CYS A 209 3.11 18.39 1.95
CA CYS A 209 3.20 17.15 1.17
C CYS A 209 4.68 16.80 0.95
N ARG A 210 5.07 15.57 1.28
CA ARG A 210 6.41 14.99 1.10
C ARG A 210 6.35 13.77 0.17
N LEU A 211 7.48 13.13 -0.09
CA LEU A 211 7.58 12.09 -1.13
C LEU A 211 6.66 10.89 -0.86
N ALA A 212 6.60 10.40 0.40
CA ALA A 212 5.70 9.34 0.82
C ALA A 212 4.20 9.70 0.66
N ASP A 213 3.85 10.98 0.69
CA ASP A 213 2.47 11.44 0.63
C ASP A 213 1.87 11.31 -0.80
N PHE A 214 2.67 10.99 -1.83
CA PHE A 214 2.17 10.75 -3.19
C PHE A 214 1.77 9.29 -3.47
N VAL A 215 2.31 8.32 -2.72
CA VAL A 215 2.17 6.87 -2.99
C VAL A 215 0.71 6.44 -3.10
N MET A 216 -0.09 6.78 -2.08
CA MET A 216 -1.48 6.35 -2.00
C MET A 216 -2.39 7.03 -3.04
N PRO A 217 -2.35 8.37 -3.24
CA PRO A 217 -3.14 9.01 -4.31
C PRO A 217 -2.81 8.50 -5.70
N PHE A 218 -1.54 8.18 -5.98
CA PHE A 218 -1.12 7.58 -7.25
C PHE A 218 -1.77 6.20 -7.44
N PHE A 219 -1.81 5.35 -6.41
CA PHE A 219 -2.56 4.08 -6.47
C PHE A 219 -4.07 4.29 -6.74
N LEU A 220 -4.73 5.27 -6.10
CA LEU A 220 -6.15 5.53 -6.35
C LEU A 220 -6.42 6.05 -7.76
N PHE A 221 -5.56 6.92 -8.29
CA PHE A 221 -5.59 7.39 -9.67
C PHE A 221 -5.46 6.22 -10.66
N ILE A 222 -4.47 5.34 -10.45
CA ILE A 222 -4.25 4.13 -11.26
C ILE A 222 -5.44 3.17 -11.19
N VAL A 223 -6.04 3.00 -10.02
CA VAL A 223 -7.28 2.21 -9.83
C VAL A 223 -8.43 2.83 -10.63
N GLY A 224 -8.57 4.16 -10.60
CA GLY A 224 -9.51 4.91 -11.44
C GLY A 224 -9.32 4.60 -12.94
N MET A 225 -8.11 4.77 -13.47
CA MET A 225 -7.79 4.46 -14.88
C MET A 225 -8.12 3.01 -15.25
N ALA A 226 -7.81 2.08 -14.35
CA ALA A 226 -8.07 0.66 -14.56
C ALA A 226 -9.57 0.31 -14.59
N ILE A 227 -10.44 1.06 -13.90
CA ILE A 227 -11.91 0.85 -13.95
C ILE A 227 -12.43 1.04 -15.38
N ALA A 228 -12.05 2.14 -16.04
CA ALA A 228 -12.47 2.43 -17.41
C ALA A 228 -12.06 1.31 -18.39
N LEU A 229 -10.79 0.87 -18.32
CA LEU A 229 -10.22 -0.16 -19.19
C LEU A 229 -10.77 -1.58 -18.91
N ALA A 230 -11.20 -1.85 -17.67
CA ALA A 230 -11.79 -3.13 -17.28
C ALA A 230 -13.27 -3.23 -17.63
N LEU A 231 -14.08 -2.20 -17.29
CA LEU A 231 -15.54 -2.24 -17.48
C LEU A 231 -15.96 -2.11 -18.94
N LYS A 232 -15.14 -1.49 -19.82
CA LYS A 232 -15.34 -1.52 -21.29
C LYS A 232 -15.51 -2.95 -21.85
N ARG A 233 -15.06 -3.99 -21.12
CA ARG A 233 -15.05 -5.40 -21.54
C ARG A 233 -16.22 -6.22 -20.97
N VAL A 234 -17.17 -5.63 -20.26
CA VAL A 234 -18.25 -6.35 -19.58
C VAL A 234 -19.62 -5.94 -20.15
N PRO A 235 -20.26 -6.76 -21.02
CA PRO A 235 -21.48 -6.35 -21.73
C PRO A 235 -22.74 -6.35 -20.85
N LYS A 236 -22.77 -7.17 -19.78
CA LYS A 236 -23.95 -7.33 -18.91
C LYS A 236 -23.75 -6.58 -17.59
N LYS A 237 -24.66 -5.66 -17.27
CA LYS A 237 -24.64 -4.86 -16.03
C LYS A 237 -24.60 -5.71 -14.75
N ARG A 238 -25.36 -6.81 -14.70
CA ARG A 238 -25.37 -7.74 -13.54
C ARG A 238 -23.98 -8.36 -13.31
N ASP A 239 -23.30 -8.77 -14.37
CA ASP A 239 -21.97 -9.39 -14.29
C ASP A 239 -20.89 -8.38 -13.86
N ALA A 240 -21.02 -7.12 -14.31
CA ALA A 240 -20.17 -6.02 -13.86
C ALA A 240 -20.33 -5.78 -12.35
N VAL A 241 -21.57 -5.62 -11.86
CA VAL A 241 -21.84 -5.44 -10.41
C VAL A 241 -21.33 -6.64 -9.59
N ARG A 242 -21.58 -7.88 -10.03
CA ARG A 242 -21.08 -9.07 -9.32
C ARG A 242 -19.56 -9.10 -9.24
N ARG A 243 -18.85 -8.72 -10.32
CA ARG A 243 -17.37 -8.63 -10.34
C ARG A 243 -16.85 -7.52 -9.40
N ILE A 244 -17.50 -6.36 -9.39
CA ILE A 244 -17.14 -5.25 -8.50
C ILE A 244 -17.28 -5.69 -7.03
N LEU A 245 -18.46 -6.17 -6.64
CA LEU A 245 -18.73 -6.61 -5.26
C LEU A 245 -17.78 -7.73 -4.81
N THR A 246 -17.54 -8.73 -5.64
CA THR A 246 -16.61 -9.84 -5.33
C THR A 246 -15.18 -9.31 -5.07
N ARG A 247 -14.72 -8.35 -5.86
CA ARG A 247 -13.38 -7.75 -5.70
C ARG A 247 -13.30 -6.82 -4.49
N THR A 248 -14.33 -6.01 -4.24
CA THR A 248 -14.42 -5.16 -3.04
C THR A 248 -14.41 -6.00 -1.76
N LEU A 249 -15.22 -7.07 -1.69
CA LEU A 249 -15.23 -7.98 -0.53
C LEU A 249 -13.87 -8.65 -0.29
N LYS A 250 -13.17 -9.06 -1.35
CA LYS A 250 -11.78 -9.56 -1.22
C LYS A 250 -10.83 -8.50 -0.66
N LEU A 251 -10.84 -7.28 -1.21
CA LEU A 251 -9.96 -6.20 -0.75
C LEU A 251 -10.24 -5.80 0.71
N LEU A 252 -11.52 -5.81 1.14
CA LEU A 252 -11.89 -5.61 2.54
C LEU A 252 -11.39 -6.75 3.44
N PHE A 253 -11.59 -8.01 3.05
CA PHE A 253 -11.13 -9.18 3.81
C PHE A 253 -9.60 -9.17 4.00
N TRP A 254 -8.84 -9.00 2.91
CA TRP A 254 -7.38 -8.93 2.97
C TRP A 254 -6.90 -7.66 3.69
N GLY A 255 -7.63 -6.54 3.60
CA GLY A 255 -7.36 -5.34 4.39
C GLY A 255 -7.47 -5.56 5.90
N VAL A 256 -8.55 -6.17 6.37
CA VAL A 256 -8.73 -6.50 7.80
C VAL A 256 -7.73 -7.57 8.26
N LEU A 257 -7.45 -8.58 7.44
CA LEU A 257 -6.48 -9.63 7.79
C LEU A 257 -5.06 -9.07 7.94
N LEU A 258 -4.62 -8.20 7.04
CA LEU A 258 -3.25 -7.68 7.03
C LEU A 258 -3.07 -6.45 7.94
N GLN A 259 -4.02 -5.51 7.94
CA GLN A 259 -3.89 -4.20 8.59
C GLN A 259 -4.74 -4.07 9.87
N GLY A 260 -5.67 -5.00 10.11
CA GLY A 260 -6.56 -4.97 11.27
C GLY A 260 -5.90 -5.40 12.58
N GLY A 261 -4.79 -6.14 12.54
CA GLY A 261 -4.03 -6.49 13.75
C GLY A 261 -3.44 -7.91 13.80
N TYR A 262 -3.67 -8.77 12.80
CA TYR A 262 -3.22 -10.17 12.85
C TYR A 262 -1.68 -10.35 13.00
N SER A 263 -0.92 -9.29 12.73
CA SER A 263 0.54 -9.20 12.82
C SER A 263 1.01 -7.99 13.66
N HIS A 264 0.38 -7.70 14.80
CA HIS A 264 0.72 -6.54 15.66
C HIS A 264 2.22 -6.46 16.03
N ALA A 265 2.89 -7.59 16.28
CA ALA A 265 4.31 -7.66 16.64
C ALA A 265 5.03 -8.85 15.96
N PRO A 266 5.63 -8.66 14.75
CA PRO A 266 6.40 -9.70 14.08
C PRO A 266 7.65 -10.16 14.86
N SER A 267 8.21 -9.28 15.69
CA SER A 267 9.34 -9.55 16.60
C SER A 267 9.03 -10.58 17.68
N ASP A 268 7.80 -10.56 18.21
CA ASP A 268 7.46 -11.23 19.46
C ASP A 268 6.84 -12.62 19.22
N LEU A 269 6.57 -12.97 17.94
CA LEU A 269 5.78 -14.13 17.49
C LEU A 269 4.42 -14.27 18.18
N ALA A 270 3.85 -13.16 18.67
CA ALA A 270 2.54 -13.10 19.30
C ALA A 270 1.44 -13.02 18.24
N TYR A 271 0.85 -14.17 17.90
CA TYR A 271 -0.24 -14.28 16.94
C TYR A 271 -1.61 -14.18 17.63
N GLY A 272 -2.41 -13.19 17.22
CA GLY A 272 -3.77 -12.97 17.72
C GLY A 272 -4.27 -11.57 17.36
N VAL A 273 -5.59 -11.36 17.47
CA VAL A 273 -6.22 -10.05 17.27
C VAL A 273 -7.10 -9.77 18.48
N ASP A 274 -6.85 -8.68 19.20
CA ASP A 274 -7.82 -8.20 20.18
C ASP A 274 -8.99 -7.55 19.42
N MET A 275 -10.15 -8.21 19.47
CA MET A 275 -11.40 -7.70 18.87
C MET A 275 -11.82 -6.32 19.41
N LYS A 276 -11.25 -5.84 20.52
CA LYS A 276 -11.48 -4.50 21.09
C LYS A 276 -10.51 -3.42 20.58
N LEU A 277 -9.43 -3.81 19.89
CA LEU A 277 -8.37 -2.95 19.36
C LEU A 277 -8.17 -3.13 17.85
N ILE A 278 -8.95 -4.00 17.21
CA ILE A 278 -8.88 -4.30 15.77
C ILE A 278 -9.12 -3.03 14.93
N ARG A 279 -8.21 -2.76 13.99
CA ARG A 279 -8.26 -1.55 13.14
C ARG A 279 -9.14 -1.79 11.91
N TRP A 280 -10.30 -1.14 11.85
CA TRP A 280 -11.26 -1.34 10.75
C TRP A 280 -10.84 -0.65 9.44
N CYS A 281 -10.32 0.57 9.54
CA CYS A 281 -9.87 1.38 8.40
C CYS A 281 -8.42 1.09 8.00
N GLY A 282 -8.13 1.21 6.71
CA GLY A 282 -6.83 0.85 6.15
C GLY A 282 -6.76 1.10 4.64
N ILE A 283 -5.55 1.00 4.09
CA ILE A 283 -5.24 1.36 2.70
C ILE A 283 -6.03 0.47 1.73
N LEU A 284 -6.08 -0.85 1.98
CA LEU A 284 -6.83 -1.78 1.13
C LEU A 284 -8.34 -1.56 1.24
N GLN A 285 -8.85 -1.23 2.43
CA GLN A 285 -10.26 -0.92 2.68
C GLN A 285 -10.69 0.36 1.95
N ARG A 286 -9.87 1.43 2.00
CA ARG A 286 -10.12 2.67 1.26
C ARG A 286 -10.06 2.45 -0.25
N ILE A 287 -9.07 1.71 -0.76
CA ILE A 287 -9.01 1.30 -2.17
C ILE A 287 -10.28 0.53 -2.56
N ALA A 288 -10.78 -0.36 -1.71
CA ALA A 288 -12.01 -1.13 -1.94
C ALA A 288 -13.26 -0.24 -2.04
N LEU A 289 -13.37 0.77 -1.16
CA LEU A 289 -14.47 1.75 -1.12
C LEU A 289 -14.45 2.66 -2.36
N VAL A 290 -13.30 3.27 -2.68
CA VAL A 290 -13.14 4.13 -3.86
C VAL A 290 -13.38 3.35 -5.14
N TYR A 291 -12.82 2.14 -5.25
CA TYR A 291 -13.08 1.24 -6.38
C TYR A 291 -14.57 0.91 -6.51
N MET A 292 -15.25 0.55 -5.40
CA MET A 292 -16.67 0.21 -5.41
C MET A 292 -17.51 1.36 -5.95
N ILE A 293 -17.36 2.56 -5.40
CA ILE A 293 -18.23 3.70 -5.72
C ILE A 293 -18.00 4.15 -7.18
N VAL A 294 -16.74 4.38 -7.59
CA VAL A 294 -16.43 4.84 -8.95
C VAL A 294 -16.80 3.79 -10.02
N ALA A 295 -16.58 2.49 -9.74
CA ALA A 295 -16.95 1.41 -10.66
C ALA A 295 -18.46 1.16 -10.73
N LEU A 296 -19.20 1.38 -9.63
CA LEU A 296 -20.67 1.33 -9.66
C LEU A 296 -21.23 2.52 -10.45
N ILE A 297 -20.74 3.75 -10.25
CA ILE A 297 -21.18 4.92 -11.04
C ILE A 297 -20.93 4.65 -12.54
N GLU A 298 -19.76 4.11 -12.92
CA GLU A 298 -19.48 3.75 -14.32
C GLU A 298 -20.48 2.71 -14.84
N THR A 299 -20.74 1.66 -14.04
CA THR A 299 -21.63 0.53 -14.39
C THR A 299 -23.10 0.94 -14.49
N PHE A 300 -23.53 1.94 -13.73
CA PHE A 300 -24.91 2.44 -13.77
C PHE A 300 -25.12 3.48 -14.88
N THR A 301 -24.10 4.25 -15.23
CA THR A 301 -24.19 5.34 -16.22
C THR A 301 -24.00 4.93 -17.68
N ILE A 302 -23.55 3.69 -17.97
CA ILE A 302 -23.33 3.16 -19.34
C ILE A 302 -24.46 3.49 -20.32
N LYS A 303 -25.73 3.39 -19.89
CA LYS A 303 -26.91 3.67 -20.75
C LYS A 303 -27.00 5.13 -21.24
N HIS A 304 -26.39 6.08 -20.53
CA HIS A 304 -26.43 7.51 -20.86
C HIS A 304 -25.16 8.00 -21.57
N ARG A 305 -24.22 7.10 -21.89
CA ARG A 305 -22.98 7.44 -22.60
C ARG A 305 -23.30 7.76 -24.07
N GLN A 306 -22.92 8.96 -24.52
CA GLN A 306 -22.97 9.33 -25.94
C GLN A 306 -21.99 8.45 -26.74
N LYS A 307 -22.47 7.88 -27.86
CA LYS A 307 -21.68 7.00 -28.74
C LYS A 307 -20.71 7.77 -29.65
N ILE A 308 -21.00 9.04 -29.89
CA ILE A 308 -20.22 9.98 -30.69
C ILE A 308 -19.82 11.12 -29.75
N LEU A 309 -18.52 11.45 -29.70
CA LEU A 309 -18.03 12.67 -29.06
C LEU A 309 -17.81 13.72 -30.16
N ASN A 310 -18.35 14.92 -29.96
CA ASN A 310 -17.98 16.07 -30.78
C ASN A 310 -16.52 16.48 -30.42
N PRO A 311 -15.69 16.90 -31.39
CA PRO A 311 -14.36 17.43 -31.09
C PRO A 311 -14.47 18.70 -30.24
N GLY A 312 -13.67 18.79 -29.18
CA GLY A 312 -13.66 19.94 -28.27
C GLY A 312 -13.25 19.56 -26.86
N HIS A 313 -12.68 20.53 -26.12
CA HIS A 313 -12.02 20.27 -24.83
C HIS A 313 -12.97 19.63 -23.80
N PHE A 314 -14.15 20.24 -23.60
CA PHE A 314 -15.14 19.81 -22.61
C PHE A 314 -16.00 18.59 -23.03
N SER A 315 -15.79 18.02 -24.23
CA SER A 315 -16.57 16.89 -24.76
C SER A 315 -16.62 15.69 -23.80
N ILE A 316 -15.49 15.36 -23.18
CA ILE A 316 -15.33 14.26 -22.23
C ILE A 316 -16.12 14.53 -20.94
N PHE A 317 -16.04 15.76 -20.44
CA PHE A 317 -16.75 16.19 -19.23
C PHE A 317 -18.28 16.11 -19.44
N THR A 318 -18.78 16.54 -20.61
CA THR A 318 -20.20 16.43 -20.98
C THR A 318 -20.67 14.98 -21.15
N ALA A 319 -19.83 14.12 -21.77
CA ALA A 319 -20.13 12.70 -21.99
C ALA A 319 -20.11 11.87 -20.68
N TYR A 320 -19.25 12.23 -19.74
CA TYR A 320 -19.09 11.57 -18.44
C TYR A 320 -19.57 12.43 -17.25
N ARG A 321 -20.52 13.35 -17.49
CA ARG A 321 -21.02 14.31 -16.48
C ARG A 321 -21.48 13.64 -15.18
N TRP A 322 -21.99 12.41 -15.25
CA TRP A 322 -22.46 11.64 -14.10
C TRP A 322 -21.33 11.13 -13.19
N GLN A 323 -20.12 10.90 -13.74
CA GLN A 323 -18.93 10.61 -12.93
C GLN A 323 -18.49 11.85 -12.15
N TRP A 324 -18.43 12.99 -12.85
CA TRP A 324 -18.11 14.27 -12.24
C TRP A 324 -19.18 14.72 -11.23
N LEU A 325 -20.46 14.44 -11.46
CA LEU A 325 -21.53 14.65 -10.48
C LEU A 325 -21.33 13.78 -9.23
N GLY A 326 -20.99 12.49 -9.40
CA GLY A 326 -20.68 11.61 -8.27
C GLY A 326 -19.47 12.11 -7.45
N GLY A 327 -18.41 12.54 -8.13
CA GLY A 327 -17.27 13.20 -7.49
C GLY A 327 -17.66 14.50 -6.77
N PHE A 328 -18.47 15.35 -7.41
CA PHE A 328 -18.93 16.62 -6.84
C PHE A 328 -19.84 16.43 -5.62
N VAL A 329 -20.73 15.43 -5.61
CA VAL A 329 -21.49 15.05 -4.41
C VAL A 329 -20.54 14.60 -3.29
N SER A 330 -19.51 13.80 -3.61
CA SER A 330 -18.48 13.39 -2.63
C SER A 330 -17.73 14.60 -2.04
N PHE A 331 -17.36 15.55 -2.90
CA PHE A 331 -16.75 16.82 -2.51
C PHE A 331 -17.66 17.64 -1.59
N LEU A 332 -18.94 17.81 -1.94
CA LEU A 332 -19.89 18.57 -1.11
C LEU A 332 -20.10 17.90 0.26
N VAL A 333 -20.29 16.58 0.31
CA VAL A 333 -20.42 15.84 1.57
C VAL A 333 -19.16 16.00 2.43
N TYR A 334 -17.98 15.88 1.84
CA TYR A 334 -16.71 16.11 2.55
C TYR A 334 -16.61 17.55 3.09
N MET A 335 -16.86 18.57 2.26
CA MET A 335 -16.71 19.97 2.66
C MET A 335 -17.72 20.39 3.72
N ILE A 336 -19.01 20.07 3.51
CA ILE A 336 -20.07 20.42 4.46
C ILE A 336 -19.79 19.75 5.81
N THR A 337 -19.40 18.48 5.82
CA THR A 337 -19.07 17.77 7.07
C THR A 337 -17.80 18.32 7.71
N THR A 338 -16.77 18.68 6.93
CA THR A 338 -15.50 19.21 7.44
C THR A 338 -15.67 20.58 8.11
N PHE A 339 -16.51 21.45 7.55
CA PHE A 339 -16.65 22.83 8.03
C PHE A 339 -17.87 23.09 8.94
N ALA A 340 -19.00 22.42 8.74
CA ALA A 340 -20.22 22.66 9.54
C ALA A 340 -20.34 21.77 10.79
N LEU A 341 -19.69 20.59 10.82
CA LEU A 341 -19.79 19.68 11.95
C LEU A 341 -19.14 20.27 13.21
N TYR A 342 -19.86 20.25 14.32
CA TYR A 342 -19.34 20.63 15.64
C TYR A 342 -18.48 19.50 16.21
N VAL A 343 -17.29 19.85 16.70
CA VAL A 343 -16.37 18.93 17.37
C VAL A 343 -16.41 19.20 18.87
N PRO A 344 -17.11 18.37 19.66
CA PRO A 344 -17.11 18.48 21.11
C PRO A 344 -15.77 18.04 21.70
N ASP A 345 -15.58 18.35 22.97
CA ASP A 345 -14.46 17.87 23.78
C ASP A 345 -14.50 16.34 23.88
N TRP A 346 -13.32 15.71 23.93
CA TRP A 346 -13.21 14.24 23.92
C TRP A 346 -12.14 13.76 24.90
N SER A 347 -12.28 12.52 25.37
CA SER A 347 -11.28 11.86 26.22
C SER A 347 -10.95 10.48 25.71
N PHE A 348 -9.75 10.01 26.03
CA PHE A 348 -9.26 8.68 25.68
C PHE A 348 -8.36 8.14 26.80
N VAL A 349 -8.06 6.84 26.75
CA VAL A 349 -7.10 6.20 27.66
C VAL A 349 -5.90 5.78 26.83
N ASN A 350 -4.69 6.20 27.20
CA ASN A 350 -3.49 5.59 26.65
C ASN A 350 -3.32 4.22 27.31
N HIS A 351 -3.34 3.14 26.53
CA HIS A 351 -3.20 1.78 27.06
C HIS A 351 -1.80 1.50 27.63
N ASP A 352 -0.76 2.14 27.08
CA ASP A 352 0.63 1.96 27.51
C ASP A 352 0.87 2.55 28.91
N GLU A 353 0.42 3.79 29.11
CA GLU A 353 0.57 4.52 30.37
C GLU A 353 -0.58 4.28 31.38
N LYS A 354 -1.68 3.67 30.92
CA LYS A 354 -2.98 3.53 31.63
C LYS A 354 -3.59 4.86 32.12
N LYS A 355 -3.11 6.00 31.61
CA LYS A 355 -3.59 7.36 31.92
C LYS A 355 -4.79 7.73 31.03
N ARG A 356 -5.74 8.47 31.59
CA ARG A 356 -6.81 9.15 30.83
C ARG A 356 -6.36 10.55 30.45
N TYR A 357 -6.55 10.90 29.18
CA TYR A 357 -6.30 12.22 28.61
C TYR A 357 -7.63 12.85 28.20
N MET A 358 -7.73 14.18 28.31
CA MET A 358 -8.86 14.97 27.83
C MET A 358 -8.36 16.06 26.89
N VAL A 359 -9.12 16.32 25.83
CA VAL A 359 -8.78 17.25 24.75
C VAL A 359 -9.98 18.16 24.52
N ASN A 360 -9.80 19.43 24.88
CA ASN A 360 -10.83 20.45 24.75
C ASN A 360 -10.78 21.03 23.33
N CYS A 361 -11.95 21.20 22.72
CA CYS A 361 -12.14 21.56 21.33
C CYS A 361 -13.25 22.60 21.15
N GLY A 362 -14.47 22.28 21.58
CA GLY A 362 -15.65 23.16 21.53
C GLY A 362 -15.96 23.90 20.21
N MET A 363 -15.51 23.44 19.04
CA MET A 363 -15.37 24.27 17.82
C MET A 363 -15.90 23.65 16.52
N ARG A 364 -15.90 24.43 15.43
CA ARG A 364 -16.26 24.03 14.06
C ARG A 364 -15.14 24.38 13.07
N GLY A 365 -15.08 23.66 11.95
CA GLY A 365 -14.23 24.00 10.79
C GLY A 365 -12.71 24.02 10.99
N HIS A 366 -12.22 23.54 12.13
CA HIS A 366 -10.79 23.55 12.44
C HIS A 366 -10.05 22.40 11.74
N LEU A 367 -8.90 22.70 11.14
CA LEU A 367 -8.09 21.74 10.38
C LEU A 367 -6.81 21.31 11.13
N GLY A 368 -6.68 21.62 12.42
CA GLY A 368 -5.59 21.15 13.29
C GLY A 368 -5.81 19.72 13.82
N PRO A 369 -4.76 19.08 14.36
CA PRO A 369 -4.76 17.65 14.71
C PRO A 369 -5.82 17.26 15.77
N ALA A 370 -5.95 18.03 16.85
CA ALA A 370 -6.80 17.69 17.99
C ALA A 370 -8.31 17.65 17.68
N CYS A 371 -8.78 18.65 16.92
CA CYS A 371 -10.17 19.13 16.93
C CYS A 371 -10.80 19.25 15.54
N ASN A 372 -10.32 18.48 14.56
CA ASN A 372 -10.90 18.42 13.22
C ASN A 372 -12.11 17.47 13.14
N ALA A 373 -13.01 17.77 12.21
CA ALA A 373 -14.23 17.00 11.98
C ALA A 373 -13.96 15.58 11.44
N VAL A 374 -12.89 15.35 10.67
CA VAL A 374 -12.51 14.02 10.15
C VAL A 374 -12.29 13.05 11.31
N GLY A 375 -11.35 13.36 12.20
CA GLY A 375 -11.08 12.58 13.40
C GLY A 375 -12.26 12.51 14.36
N HIS A 376 -13.16 13.49 14.38
CA HIS A 376 -14.41 13.39 15.15
C HIS A 376 -15.36 12.32 14.58
N VAL A 377 -15.59 12.32 13.26
CA VAL A 377 -16.41 11.29 12.58
C VAL A 377 -15.82 9.89 12.83
N ASP A 378 -14.50 9.73 12.68
CA ASP A 378 -13.87 8.42 12.87
C ASP A 378 -13.91 7.95 14.34
N ARG A 379 -13.71 8.85 15.31
CA ARG A 379 -13.93 8.57 16.74
C ARG A 379 -15.39 8.16 17.05
N ALA A 380 -16.37 8.74 16.36
CA ALA A 380 -17.78 8.49 16.58
C ALA A 380 -18.31 7.22 15.88
N VAL A 381 -17.81 6.90 14.68
CA VAL A 381 -18.25 5.75 13.88
C VAL A 381 -17.55 4.45 14.30
N TRP A 382 -16.24 4.49 14.54
CA TRP A 382 -15.45 3.29 14.84
C TRP A 382 -15.17 3.10 16.33
N GLY A 383 -15.25 4.18 17.12
CA GLY A 383 -14.80 4.20 18.51
C GLY A 383 -13.28 4.38 18.64
N VAL A 384 -12.85 5.10 19.68
CA VAL A 384 -11.45 5.53 19.86
C VAL A 384 -10.45 4.37 19.84
N ASN A 385 -10.83 3.23 20.38
CA ASN A 385 -9.99 2.03 20.51
C ASN A 385 -9.63 1.36 19.16
N HIS A 386 -10.40 1.65 18.11
CA HIS A 386 -10.23 1.04 16.77
C HIS A 386 -9.47 1.94 15.79
N LEU A 387 -8.94 3.08 16.27
CA LEU A 387 -8.17 4.05 15.50
C LEU A 387 -6.67 3.75 15.59
N TYR A 388 -5.92 4.12 14.55
CA TYR A 388 -4.47 3.95 14.53
C TYR A 388 -3.76 4.74 15.67
N GLY A 389 -3.05 4.01 16.53
CA GLY A 389 -2.42 4.53 17.75
C GLY A 389 -1.06 5.21 17.59
N GLY A 390 -0.46 5.18 16.40
CA GLY A 390 0.84 5.81 16.10
C GLY A 390 0.77 6.95 15.08
N PRO A 391 -0.11 7.96 15.23
CA PRO A 391 -0.32 8.96 14.20
C PRO A 391 0.89 9.89 14.00
N GLU A 392 1.06 10.33 12.74
CA GLU A 392 2.23 11.11 12.29
C GLU A 392 2.45 12.42 13.05
N TRP A 393 1.39 12.98 13.63
CA TRP A 393 1.47 14.23 14.39
C TRP A 393 2.34 14.13 15.64
N ARG A 394 2.66 12.92 16.13
CA ARG A 394 3.64 12.71 17.21
C ARG A 394 5.01 13.28 16.87
N ARG A 395 5.32 13.46 15.57
CA ARG A 395 6.56 14.06 15.06
C ARG A 395 6.50 15.59 14.87
N LEU A 396 5.44 16.25 15.35
CA LEU A 396 5.37 17.72 15.43
C LEU A 396 6.25 18.24 16.59
N LYS A 397 6.78 19.47 16.43
CA LYS A 397 7.58 20.18 17.46
C LYS A 397 6.84 20.41 18.79
N ALA A 398 5.50 20.37 18.76
CA ALA A 398 4.65 20.43 19.94
C ALA A 398 4.62 19.11 20.73
N CYS A 399 4.94 17.99 20.09
CA CYS A 399 4.85 16.65 20.68
C CYS A 399 6.22 16.07 21.07
N THR A 400 7.26 16.25 20.25
CA THR A 400 8.61 15.70 20.49
C THR A 400 9.73 16.73 20.26
N VAL A 401 10.82 16.61 21.02
CA VAL A 401 12.06 17.38 20.78
C VAL A 401 12.80 16.92 19.52
N SER A 402 12.59 15.68 19.07
CA SER A 402 13.28 15.08 17.92
C SER A 402 12.71 15.53 16.56
N ALA A 403 11.67 16.35 16.56
CA ALA A 403 10.94 16.77 15.36
C ALA A 403 11.88 17.40 14.30
N PRO A 404 11.85 16.94 13.03
CA PRO A 404 10.78 16.17 12.39
C PRO A 404 10.95 14.64 12.40
N ARG A 405 11.89 14.08 13.18
CA ARG A 405 12.03 12.63 13.38
C ARG A 405 11.08 12.11 14.46
N SER A 406 10.94 10.78 14.49
CA SER A 406 10.44 10.03 15.63
C SER A 406 11.31 10.26 16.87
N GLY A 407 10.73 10.05 18.05
CA GLY A 407 11.39 10.21 19.34
C GLY A 407 10.35 10.33 20.45
N ASP A 408 10.83 10.37 21.70
CA ASP A 408 9.96 10.42 22.86
C ASP A 408 9.09 11.69 22.89
N LEU A 409 7.92 11.57 23.50
CA LEU A 409 7.05 12.71 23.76
C LEU A 409 7.65 13.60 24.87
N ARG A 410 7.43 14.91 24.75
CA ARG A 410 7.87 15.89 25.75
C ARG A 410 7.04 15.78 27.02
N ASP A 411 7.64 16.10 28.18
CA ASP A 411 6.91 16.18 29.45
C ASP A 411 5.80 17.26 29.44
N ASP A 412 5.97 18.31 28.62
CA ASP A 412 4.99 19.37 28.37
C ASP A 412 4.16 19.16 27.08
N ALA A 413 4.13 17.94 26.52
CA ALA A 413 3.37 17.65 25.31
C ALA A 413 1.85 17.81 25.53
N PRO A 414 1.12 18.52 24.63
CA PRO A 414 -0.33 18.60 24.69
C PRO A 414 -1.01 17.23 24.67
N ALA A 415 -2.10 17.08 25.44
CA ALA A 415 -2.81 15.81 25.62
C ALA A 415 -3.14 15.08 24.29
N TRP A 416 -3.45 15.80 23.20
CA TRP A 416 -3.75 15.21 21.90
C TRP A 416 -2.55 14.52 21.22
N CYS A 417 -1.30 14.80 21.62
CA CYS A 417 -0.11 14.09 21.11
C CYS A 417 -0.12 12.59 21.46
N HIS A 418 -0.67 12.22 22.64
CA HIS A 418 -0.83 10.83 23.04
C HIS A 418 -2.00 10.15 22.29
N GLY A 419 -2.93 10.92 21.73
CA GLY A 419 -4.19 10.43 21.15
C GLY A 419 -4.04 9.70 19.82
N PRO A 420 -4.89 8.70 19.54
CA PRO A 420 -4.93 7.99 18.25
C PRO A 420 -5.67 8.80 17.18
N PHE A 421 -5.35 8.53 15.91
CA PHE A 421 -6.01 9.16 14.76
C PHE A 421 -5.89 8.29 13.51
N GLU A 422 -6.95 8.23 12.70
CA GLU A 422 -7.07 7.29 11.59
C GLU A 422 -6.96 7.99 10.21
N PRO A 423 -5.77 8.01 9.57
CA PRO A 423 -5.61 8.63 8.25
C PRO A 423 -6.41 7.95 7.14
N GLU A 424 -6.69 6.65 7.28
CA GLU A 424 -7.47 5.87 6.31
C GLU A 424 -8.98 5.84 6.64
N GLY A 425 -9.42 6.76 7.50
CA GLY A 425 -10.78 6.90 8.02
C GLY A 425 -11.88 7.19 7.00
N LEU A 426 -13.14 7.24 7.47
CA LEU A 426 -14.35 7.30 6.67
C LEU A 426 -14.49 8.63 5.93
N LEU A 427 -14.40 9.78 6.62
CA LEU A 427 -14.63 11.08 5.97
C LEU A 427 -13.50 11.41 4.98
N SER A 428 -12.26 11.10 5.33
CA SER A 428 -11.11 11.18 4.43
C SER A 428 -11.20 10.16 3.28
N SER A 429 -11.86 9.00 3.45
CA SER A 429 -12.18 8.06 2.36
C SER A 429 -13.24 8.61 1.39
N ILE A 430 -14.17 9.44 1.87
CA ILE A 430 -15.15 10.14 1.01
C ILE A 430 -14.45 11.17 0.12
N SER A 431 -13.46 11.90 0.65
CA SER A 431 -12.58 12.76 -0.16
C SER A 431 -11.79 11.95 -1.19
N ALA A 432 -11.28 10.79 -0.80
CA ALA A 432 -10.48 9.90 -1.66
C ALA A 432 -11.20 9.36 -2.92
N ILE A 433 -12.54 9.41 -2.95
CA ILE A 433 -13.33 9.10 -4.16
C ILE A 433 -12.95 10.04 -5.31
N LEU A 434 -12.61 11.31 -5.02
CA LEU A 434 -12.18 12.29 -6.04
C LEU A 434 -10.92 11.85 -6.78
N SER A 435 -9.92 11.29 -6.10
CA SER A 435 -8.70 10.77 -6.74
C SER A 435 -9.02 9.61 -7.71
N GLY A 436 -9.99 8.75 -7.34
CA GLY A 436 -10.53 7.72 -8.23
C GLY A 436 -11.30 8.28 -9.45
N THR A 437 -12.06 9.37 -9.26
CA THR A 437 -12.80 10.05 -10.32
C THR A 437 -11.87 10.79 -11.30
N ILE A 438 -10.81 11.44 -10.81
CA ILE A 438 -9.73 12.01 -11.65
C ILE A 438 -9.05 10.89 -12.45
N GLY A 439 -8.74 9.77 -11.81
CA GLY A 439 -8.16 8.60 -12.46
C GLY A 439 -9.05 7.99 -13.55
N ILE A 440 -10.36 7.80 -13.31
CA ILE A 440 -11.24 7.21 -14.34
C ILE A 440 -11.37 8.12 -15.55
N HIS A 441 -11.39 9.45 -15.36
CA HIS A 441 -11.36 10.41 -16.46
C HIS A 441 -10.12 10.23 -17.36
N TYR A 442 -8.92 10.08 -16.76
CA TYR A 442 -7.70 9.74 -17.51
C TYR A 442 -7.86 8.44 -18.33
N GLY A 443 -8.48 7.42 -17.75
CA GLY A 443 -8.80 6.16 -18.45
C GLY A 443 -9.84 6.33 -19.57
N HIS A 444 -10.78 7.27 -19.45
CA HIS A 444 -11.76 7.58 -20.49
C HIS A 444 -11.15 8.33 -21.68
N VAL A 445 -10.24 9.28 -21.44
CA VAL A 445 -9.43 9.95 -22.48
C VAL A 445 -8.70 8.91 -23.34
N LEU A 446 -8.00 7.97 -22.68
CA LEU A 446 -7.23 6.89 -23.33
C LEU A 446 -8.10 5.97 -24.21
N ILE A 447 -9.38 5.82 -23.87
CA ILE A 447 -10.33 4.92 -24.54
C ILE A 447 -10.95 5.52 -25.80
N HIS A 448 -11.16 6.84 -25.82
CA HIS A 448 -11.91 7.53 -26.88
C HIS A 448 -11.01 8.22 -27.89
N PHE A 449 -9.97 8.91 -27.44
CA PHE A 449 -9.07 9.64 -28.33
C PHE A 449 -8.07 8.65 -28.92
N LYS A 450 -7.99 8.58 -30.25
CA LYS A 450 -7.00 7.75 -30.95
C LYS A 450 -5.62 8.39 -30.99
N GLU A 451 -5.58 9.71 -31.16
CA GLU A 451 -4.35 10.48 -31.36
C GLU A 451 -3.63 10.79 -30.03
N ASN A 452 -2.29 10.73 -30.06
CA ASN A 452 -1.45 11.03 -28.90
C ASN A 452 -1.49 12.51 -28.49
N SER A 453 -1.58 13.43 -29.46
CA SER A 453 -1.63 14.89 -29.20
C SER A 453 -2.86 15.26 -28.36
N GLU A 454 -4.05 14.82 -28.79
CA GLU A 454 -5.30 15.08 -28.07
C GLU A 454 -5.35 14.43 -26.68
N ARG A 455 -4.80 13.22 -26.51
CA ARG A 455 -4.64 12.60 -25.19
C ARG A 455 -3.82 13.48 -24.25
N LEU A 456 -2.66 13.94 -24.69
CA LEU A 456 -1.78 14.80 -23.90
C LEU A 456 -2.40 16.18 -23.61
N LYS A 457 -3.07 16.82 -24.59
CA LYS A 457 -3.77 18.09 -24.39
C LYS A 457 -4.82 17.99 -23.27
N GLN A 458 -5.61 16.92 -23.25
CA GLN A 458 -6.64 16.67 -22.23
C GLN A 458 -6.05 16.35 -20.85
N TRP A 459 -4.98 15.56 -20.80
CA TRP A 459 -4.31 15.20 -19.54
C TRP A 459 -3.56 16.40 -18.94
N VAL A 460 -2.67 17.04 -19.70
CA VAL A 460 -1.81 18.11 -19.20
C VAL A 460 -2.64 19.34 -18.79
N SER A 461 -3.70 19.69 -19.51
CA SER A 461 -4.57 20.81 -19.12
C SER A 461 -5.26 20.56 -17.78
N MET A 462 -5.86 19.37 -17.57
CA MET A 462 -6.52 19.04 -16.31
C MET A 462 -5.51 18.92 -15.17
N ALA A 463 -4.32 18.38 -15.42
CA ALA A 463 -3.25 18.30 -14.44
C ALA A 463 -2.78 19.69 -13.97
N VAL A 464 -2.51 20.60 -14.91
CA VAL A 464 -2.12 22.00 -14.61
C VAL A 464 -3.26 22.74 -13.90
N GLY A 465 -4.51 22.59 -14.34
CA GLY A 465 -5.67 23.19 -13.68
C GLY A 465 -5.84 22.74 -12.22
N LEU A 466 -5.69 21.43 -11.95
CA LEU A 466 -5.71 20.89 -10.59
C LEU A 466 -4.53 21.41 -9.74
N LEU A 467 -3.33 21.51 -10.29
CA LEU A 467 -2.17 22.08 -9.58
C LEU A 467 -2.40 23.56 -9.23
N ILE A 468 -2.93 24.37 -10.16
CA ILE A 468 -3.25 25.79 -9.90
C ILE A 468 -4.28 25.91 -8.77
N ILE A 469 -5.36 25.13 -8.79
CA ILE A 469 -6.37 25.11 -7.71
C ILE A 469 -5.74 24.75 -6.36
N ALA A 470 -4.88 23.73 -6.33
CA ALA A 470 -4.20 23.31 -5.11
C ALA A 470 -3.24 24.36 -4.54
N ILE A 471 -2.46 25.01 -5.41
CA ILE A 471 -1.52 26.08 -5.05
C ILE A 471 -2.32 27.26 -4.47
N ILE A 472 -3.38 27.71 -5.14
CA ILE A 472 -4.24 28.80 -4.66
C ILE A 472 -4.82 28.47 -3.28
N LEU A 473 -5.45 27.30 -3.11
CA LEU A 473 -6.05 26.89 -1.84
C LEU A 473 -5.02 26.75 -0.69
N HIS A 474 -3.78 26.39 -0.99
CA HIS A 474 -2.74 26.28 0.01
C HIS A 474 -2.14 27.63 0.42
N PHE A 475 -1.77 28.48 -0.55
CA PHE A 475 -1.11 29.77 -0.30
C PHE A 475 -2.08 30.90 0.11
N THR A 476 -3.39 30.68 0.01
CA THR A 476 -4.41 31.54 0.64
C THR A 476 -4.78 31.08 2.06
N ASP A 477 -4.11 30.05 2.60
CA ASP A 477 -4.42 29.35 3.86
C ASP A 477 -5.85 28.80 3.99
N ALA A 478 -6.69 28.91 2.95
CA ALA A 478 -8.08 28.48 2.96
C ALA A 478 -8.23 26.97 3.21
N ILE A 479 -7.39 26.14 2.56
CA ILE A 479 -7.31 24.70 2.82
C ILE A 479 -5.85 24.25 2.67
N PRO A 480 -5.09 24.04 3.76
CA PRO A 480 -3.72 23.52 3.67
C PRO A 480 -3.69 22.11 3.07
N MET A 481 -2.65 21.80 2.31
CA MET A 481 -2.39 20.42 1.87
C MET A 481 -2.15 19.54 3.09
N ASN A 482 -2.91 18.45 3.24
CA ASN A 482 -2.83 17.57 4.40
C ASN A 482 -3.27 16.14 4.02
N LYS A 483 -2.35 15.17 4.08
CA LYS A 483 -2.60 13.74 3.83
C LYS A 483 -3.61 13.16 4.82
N GLN A 484 -3.45 13.49 6.11
CA GLN A 484 -4.17 12.87 7.23
C GLN A 484 -5.68 13.15 7.18
N LEU A 485 -6.05 14.36 6.76
CA LEU A 485 -7.44 14.77 6.49
C LEU A 485 -7.91 14.37 5.08
N TYR A 486 -6.98 13.98 4.19
CA TYR A 486 -7.18 13.87 2.74
C TYR A 486 -7.77 15.17 2.15
N SER A 487 -7.16 16.31 2.47
CA SER A 487 -7.74 17.64 2.16
C SER A 487 -7.85 17.90 0.66
N PHE A 488 -8.86 18.68 0.25
CA PHE A 488 -9.14 18.90 -1.18
C PHE A 488 -7.97 19.54 -1.96
N SER A 489 -7.21 20.45 -1.34
CA SER A 489 -5.99 20.98 -1.96
C SER A 489 -4.93 19.89 -2.18
N TYR A 490 -4.78 18.95 -1.25
CA TYR A 490 -3.94 17.76 -1.40
C TYR A 490 -4.47 16.78 -2.48
N VAL A 491 -5.80 16.60 -2.59
CA VAL A 491 -6.44 15.84 -3.69
C VAL A 491 -6.08 16.44 -5.05
N CYS A 492 -6.26 17.77 -5.20
CA CYS A 492 -5.94 18.48 -6.43
C CYS A 492 -4.43 18.44 -6.74
N PHE A 493 -3.58 18.66 -5.73
CA PHE A 493 -2.12 18.62 -5.90
C PHE A 493 -1.63 17.25 -6.38
N THR A 494 -2.02 16.19 -5.68
CA THR A 494 -1.56 14.83 -5.98
C THR A 494 -2.22 14.25 -7.22
N GLY A 495 -3.49 14.60 -7.51
CA GLY A 495 -4.15 14.25 -8.77
C GLY A 495 -3.52 14.93 -9.99
N GLY A 496 -3.14 16.20 -9.86
CA GLY A 496 -2.39 16.92 -10.90
C GLY A 496 -0.97 16.38 -11.09
N ALA A 497 -0.25 16.10 -9.99
CA ALA A 497 1.08 15.48 -10.04
C ALA A 497 1.04 14.08 -10.68
N ALA A 498 0.08 13.22 -10.30
CA ALA A 498 -0.15 11.92 -10.93
C ALA A 498 -0.41 12.07 -12.44
N GLY A 499 -1.19 13.08 -12.81
CA GLY A 499 -1.50 13.43 -14.19
C GLY A 499 -0.29 13.82 -15.03
N LEU A 500 0.62 14.64 -14.49
CA LEU A 500 1.87 15.00 -15.16
C LEU A 500 2.84 13.81 -15.25
N VAL A 501 3.02 13.05 -14.16
CA VAL A 501 3.92 11.89 -14.13
C VAL A 501 3.45 10.81 -15.11
N PHE A 502 2.15 10.51 -15.15
CA PHE A 502 1.58 9.58 -16.13
C PHE A 502 1.79 10.07 -17.58
N SER A 503 1.57 11.37 -17.84
CA SER A 503 1.79 11.97 -19.17
C SER A 503 3.26 11.92 -19.60
N GLY A 504 4.20 12.12 -18.67
CA GLY A 504 5.63 11.98 -18.91
C GLY A 504 6.01 10.55 -19.30
N PHE A 505 5.58 9.55 -18.54
CA PHE A 505 5.81 8.14 -18.92
C PHE A 505 5.11 7.75 -20.22
N TYR A 506 3.96 8.35 -20.55
CA TYR A 506 3.28 8.12 -21.82
C TYR A 506 4.12 8.61 -23.00
N ILE A 507 4.72 9.81 -22.90
CA ILE A 507 5.65 10.33 -23.91
C ILE A 507 6.87 9.42 -24.04
N LEU A 508 7.53 9.08 -22.92
CA LEU A 508 8.74 8.25 -22.94
C LEU A 508 8.50 6.86 -23.55
N ILE A 509 7.43 6.18 -23.17
CA ILE A 509 7.23 4.75 -23.45
C ILE A 509 6.33 4.51 -24.66
N ASP A 510 5.15 5.12 -24.69
CA ASP A 510 4.13 4.87 -25.72
C ASP A 510 4.29 5.80 -26.95
N MET A 511 5.13 6.85 -26.89
CA MET A 511 5.45 7.72 -28.04
C MET A 511 6.92 7.63 -28.51
N TRP A 512 7.90 7.77 -27.63
CA TRP A 512 9.34 7.69 -27.98
C TRP A 512 9.89 6.25 -27.94
N GLY A 513 9.12 5.28 -27.46
CA GLY A 513 9.51 3.86 -27.49
C GLY A 513 10.59 3.46 -26.48
N TRP A 514 10.96 4.34 -25.53
CA TRP A 514 12.00 4.09 -24.50
C TRP A 514 11.51 3.12 -23.42
N ARG A 515 11.02 1.94 -23.81
CA ARG A 515 10.45 0.95 -22.90
C ARG A 515 11.51 0.17 -22.13
N ILE A 516 12.69 -0.07 -22.73
CA ILE A 516 13.76 -0.93 -22.18
C ILE A 516 14.20 -0.47 -20.77
N PRO A 517 14.52 0.82 -20.50
CA PRO A 517 14.92 1.26 -19.17
C PRO A 517 13.85 1.06 -18.08
N PHE A 518 12.57 1.01 -18.46
CA PHE A 518 11.45 0.90 -17.52
C PHE A 518 10.88 -0.51 -17.39
N LEU A 519 11.48 -1.53 -18.03
CA LEU A 519 11.00 -2.92 -17.96
C LEU A 519 10.93 -3.44 -16.51
N PHE A 520 11.86 -3.06 -15.64
CA PHE A 520 11.82 -3.46 -14.23
C PHE A 520 10.60 -2.88 -13.50
N LEU A 521 10.25 -1.62 -13.76
CA LEU A 521 9.01 -1.01 -13.27
C LEU A 521 7.78 -1.68 -13.89
N GLU A 522 7.82 -2.03 -15.18
CA GLU A 522 6.71 -2.74 -15.82
C GLU A 522 6.48 -4.08 -15.11
N TRP A 523 7.52 -4.88 -14.86
CA TRP A 523 7.42 -6.18 -14.19
C TRP A 523 6.89 -6.05 -12.75
N ILE A 524 7.47 -5.15 -11.94
CA ILE A 524 6.99 -4.86 -10.58
C ILE A 524 5.53 -4.42 -10.62
N GLY A 525 5.19 -3.49 -11.51
CA GLY A 525 3.84 -3.01 -11.72
C GLY A 525 2.87 -4.12 -12.09
N MET A 526 3.23 -4.98 -13.04
CA MET A 526 2.43 -6.13 -13.45
C MET A 526 2.06 -7.04 -12.28
N ASN A 527 2.97 -7.21 -11.31
CA ASN A 527 2.83 -8.03 -10.10
C ASN A 527 2.60 -7.21 -8.80
N ALA A 528 2.21 -5.94 -8.89
CA ALA A 528 2.18 -4.99 -7.77
C ALA A 528 1.47 -5.47 -6.49
N MET A 529 0.43 -6.31 -6.59
CA MET A 529 -0.28 -6.83 -5.41
C MET A 529 0.55 -7.85 -4.62
N LEU A 530 1.44 -8.61 -5.27
CA LEU A 530 2.40 -9.47 -4.58
C LEU A 530 3.41 -8.65 -3.81
N VAL A 531 4.02 -7.69 -4.48
CA VAL A 531 5.05 -6.83 -3.88
C VAL A 531 4.45 -6.01 -2.73
N TYR A 532 3.23 -5.49 -2.89
CA TYR A 532 2.49 -4.80 -1.82
C TYR A 532 2.29 -5.68 -0.57
N VAL A 533 1.74 -6.89 -0.72
CA VAL A 533 1.45 -7.77 0.42
C VAL A 533 2.73 -8.32 1.06
N MET A 534 3.76 -8.61 0.27
CA MET A 534 4.99 -9.23 0.78
C MET A 534 5.98 -8.23 1.40
N ALA A 535 6.15 -7.04 0.81
CA ALA A 535 7.04 -6.00 1.32
C ALA A 535 6.33 -5.15 2.39
N ALA A 536 5.34 -4.34 2.02
CA ALA A 536 4.75 -3.33 2.91
C ALA A 536 3.97 -3.88 4.12
N GLN A 537 3.87 -5.19 4.31
CA GLN A 537 3.33 -5.83 5.52
C GLN A 537 4.40 -6.60 6.32
N GLY A 538 5.69 -6.42 6.00
CA GLY A 538 6.82 -7.04 6.71
C GLY A 538 6.92 -8.55 6.59
N ILE A 539 6.18 -9.20 5.67
CA ILE A 539 6.15 -10.67 5.55
C ILE A 539 7.48 -11.16 4.99
N PHE A 540 8.06 -10.45 4.01
CA PHE A 540 9.36 -10.77 3.46
C PHE A 540 10.50 -10.40 4.43
N GLU A 541 10.55 -9.16 4.94
CA GLU A 541 11.58 -8.80 5.93
C GLU A 541 11.51 -9.69 7.17
N GLY A 542 10.32 -10.00 7.70
CA GLY A 542 10.15 -10.88 8.87
C GLY A 542 10.64 -12.31 8.63
N PHE A 543 10.55 -12.81 7.39
CA PHE A 543 11.15 -14.09 7.01
C PHE A 543 12.68 -14.04 6.96
N ILE A 544 13.26 -13.00 6.35
CA ILE A 544 14.72 -12.87 6.24
C ILE A 544 15.36 -12.53 7.60
N ASN A 545 14.73 -11.66 8.40
CA ASN A 545 15.12 -11.34 9.78
C ASN A 545 14.94 -12.53 10.74
N GLY A 546 14.09 -13.50 10.40
CA GLY A 546 14.01 -14.79 11.11
C GLY A 546 15.31 -15.60 11.07
N TRP A 547 16.26 -15.26 10.19
CA TRP A 547 17.64 -15.72 10.23
C TRP A 547 18.53 -14.68 10.90
N PHE A 548 19.13 -15.05 12.02
CA PHE A 548 20.04 -14.21 12.80
C PHE A 548 21.30 -14.97 13.20
N TYR A 549 22.39 -14.25 13.45
CA TYR A 549 23.69 -14.83 13.75
C TYR A 549 24.09 -14.57 15.21
N LYS A 550 24.09 -15.66 16.00
CA LYS A 550 24.32 -15.72 17.46
C LYS A 550 23.23 -15.10 18.35
N SER A 551 22.76 -13.88 18.08
CA SER A 551 21.66 -13.26 18.84
C SER A 551 20.57 -12.70 17.91
N PRO A 552 19.30 -12.60 18.37
CA PRO A 552 18.20 -12.06 17.56
C PRO A 552 18.44 -10.63 17.06
N ASP A 553 19.23 -9.85 17.80
CA ASP A 553 19.58 -8.45 17.50
C ASP A 553 20.51 -8.32 16.28
N ASN A 554 21.15 -9.42 15.86
CA ASN A 554 22.08 -9.48 14.75
C ASN A 554 21.48 -10.31 13.60
N THR A 555 20.42 -9.79 12.99
CA THR A 555 19.74 -10.45 11.85
C THR A 555 20.61 -10.46 10.61
N LEU A 556 20.31 -11.35 9.65
CA LEU A 556 20.98 -11.38 8.35
C LEU A 556 20.84 -10.05 7.59
N VAL A 557 19.68 -9.37 7.73
CA VAL A 557 19.48 -8.05 7.13
C VAL A 557 20.41 -7.02 7.78
N TYR A 558 20.42 -6.95 9.12
CA TYR A 558 21.29 -6.03 9.86
C TYR A 558 22.76 -6.26 9.54
N TRP A 559 23.21 -7.53 9.51
CA TRP A 559 24.60 -7.86 9.16
C TRP A 559 24.98 -7.39 7.75
N ILE A 560 24.12 -7.62 6.74
CA ILE A 560 24.34 -7.14 5.36
C ILE A 560 24.33 -5.61 5.31
N GLN A 561 23.34 -4.96 5.92
CA GLN A 561 23.21 -3.51 5.94
C GLN A 561 24.45 -2.86 6.59
N ASP A 562 24.95 -3.42 7.68
CA ASP A 562 26.09 -2.86 8.40
C ASP A 562 27.42 -3.09 7.65
N HIS A 563 27.74 -4.35 7.34
CA HIS A 563 29.06 -4.71 6.80
C HIS A 563 29.22 -4.42 5.30
N VAL A 564 28.12 -4.44 4.51
CA VAL A 564 28.16 -4.23 3.05
C VAL A 564 27.81 -2.79 2.67
N PHE A 565 27.01 -2.10 3.48
CA PHE A 565 26.54 -0.74 3.14
C PHE A 565 27.00 0.34 4.15
N ASN A 566 26.85 0.15 5.47
CA ASN A 566 27.24 1.18 6.44
C ASN A 566 28.75 1.35 6.53
N ASP A 567 29.53 0.26 6.62
CA ASP A 567 31.00 0.29 6.69
C ASP A 567 31.64 0.87 5.43
N VAL A 568 31.15 0.46 4.25
CA VAL A 568 31.66 0.90 2.95
C VAL A 568 31.45 2.41 2.75
N TRP A 569 30.27 2.91 3.12
CA TRP A 569 29.89 4.33 2.93
C TRP A 569 30.06 5.20 4.18
N LYS A 570 30.54 4.62 5.28
CA LYS A 570 30.82 5.24 6.60
C LYS A 570 29.66 6.09 7.14
N SER A 571 28.43 5.69 6.83
CA SER A 571 27.23 6.50 7.08
C SER A 571 25.97 5.63 7.04
N GLU A 572 25.40 5.37 8.22
CA GLU A 572 24.15 4.61 8.44
C GLU A 572 23.01 5.04 7.51
N ARG A 573 22.81 6.34 7.28
CA ARG A 573 21.73 6.85 6.42
C ARG A 573 21.96 6.49 4.95
N VAL A 574 23.19 6.67 4.48
CA VAL A 574 23.57 6.38 3.09
C VAL A 574 23.57 4.86 2.87
N GLY A 575 24.10 4.10 3.82
CA GLY A 575 24.07 2.64 3.78
C GLY A 575 22.65 2.08 3.71
N THR A 576 21.75 2.59 4.57
CA THR A 576 20.31 2.25 4.53
C THR A 576 19.68 2.59 3.17
N LEU A 577 19.86 3.82 2.66
CA LEU A 577 19.30 4.23 1.37
C LEU A 577 19.81 3.36 0.20
N LEU A 578 21.09 3.01 0.20
CA LEU A 578 21.70 2.16 -0.81
C LEU A 578 21.27 0.68 -0.68
N TYR A 579 21.06 0.18 0.54
CA TYR A 579 20.47 -1.14 0.77
C TYR A 579 19.06 -1.22 0.17
N VAL A 580 18.20 -0.22 0.42
CA VAL A 580 16.83 -0.18 -0.12
C VAL A 580 16.82 -0.16 -1.66
N ILE A 581 17.69 0.65 -2.26
CA ILE A 581 17.82 0.77 -3.72
C ILE A 581 18.42 -0.49 -4.35
N PHE A 582 19.57 -0.97 -3.87
CA PHE A 582 20.35 -2.01 -4.54
C PHE A 582 20.03 -3.44 -4.09
N ALA A 583 19.55 -3.66 -2.86
CA ALA A 583 19.10 -4.96 -2.39
C ALA A 583 17.58 -5.13 -2.62
N GLN A 584 16.72 -4.37 -1.94
CA GLN A 584 15.27 -4.63 -1.94
C GLN A 584 14.60 -4.33 -3.29
N ILE A 585 14.82 -3.15 -3.89
CA ILE A 585 14.18 -2.78 -5.16
C ILE A 585 14.69 -3.67 -6.30
N THR A 586 15.99 -3.97 -6.35
CA THR A 586 16.56 -4.95 -7.30
C THR A 586 16.01 -6.36 -7.10
N PHE A 587 15.89 -6.83 -5.84
CA PHE A 587 15.29 -8.13 -5.53
C PHE A 587 13.85 -8.21 -6.06
N TRP A 588 13.01 -7.21 -5.78
CA TRP A 588 11.64 -7.19 -6.26
C TRP A 588 11.53 -7.05 -7.77
N ALA A 589 12.46 -6.37 -8.44
CA ALA A 589 12.58 -6.35 -9.89
C ALA A 589 12.89 -7.75 -10.45
N VAL A 590 13.88 -8.46 -9.89
CA VAL A 590 14.27 -9.81 -10.31
C VAL A 590 13.14 -10.82 -10.08
N VAL A 591 12.54 -10.84 -8.89
CA VAL A 591 11.40 -11.71 -8.56
C VAL A 591 10.22 -11.44 -9.50
N SER A 592 9.90 -10.17 -9.75
CA SER A 592 8.80 -9.81 -10.66
C SER A 592 9.10 -10.18 -12.12
N GLY A 593 10.36 -10.09 -12.56
CA GLY A 593 10.82 -10.52 -13.87
C GLY A 593 10.79 -12.04 -14.06
N VAL A 594 11.17 -12.81 -13.03
CA VAL A 594 11.04 -14.28 -13.03
C VAL A 594 9.56 -14.69 -13.10
N LEU A 595 8.69 -14.08 -12.28
CA LEU A 595 7.24 -14.34 -12.33
C LEU A 595 6.63 -13.96 -13.69
N HIS A 596 7.07 -12.85 -14.29
CA HIS A 596 6.67 -12.44 -15.64
C HIS A 596 7.10 -13.48 -16.69
N LYS A 597 8.34 -13.97 -16.65
CA LYS A 597 8.87 -15.03 -17.53
C LYS A 597 8.13 -16.37 -17.37
N LEU A 598 7.68 -16.67 -16.15
CA LEU A 598 6.84 -17.85 -15.84
C LEU A 598 5.34 -17.63 -16.17
N GLY A 599 4.95 -16.44 -16.64
CA GLY A 599 3.55 -16.11 -16.94
C GLY A 599 2.64 -16.03 -15.73
N ILE A 600 3.19 -15.91 -14.51
CA ILE A 600 2.45 -15.90 -13.24
C ILE A 600 2.11 -14.46 -12.87
N TYR A 601 0.82 -14.20 -12.61
CA TYR A 601 0.34 -12.90 -12.12
C TYR A 601 -0.68 -13.07 -10.99
N TRP A 602 -0.36 -12.54 -9.80
CA TRP A 602 -1.29 -12.57 -8.67
C TRP A 602 -2.30 -11.41 -8.73
N LYS A 603 -3.59 -11.72 -8.56
CA LYS A 603 -4.72 -10.78 -8.66
C LYS A 603 -5.81 -11.16 -7.66
N LEU A 604 -6.36 -10.14 -6.99
CA LEU A 604 -7.53 -10.23 -6.11
C LEU A 604 -8.83 -10.10 -6.91
#